data_AF-A0ABD5QCA4-F1
#
_entry.id   AF-A0ABD5QCA4-F1
#
_cell.length_a   1.000
_cell.length_b   1.000
_cell.length_c   1.000
_cell.angle_alpha   90.00
_cell.angle_beta   90.00
_cell.angle_gamma   90.00
#
_symmetry.space_group_name_H-M   'P 1'
#
loop_
_entity.id
_entity.type
_entity.pdbx_description
1 polymer ?
#
loop_
_entity_poly.entity_id
_entity_poly.type
_entity_poly.pdbx_seq_one_letter_code
_entity_poly.pdbx_strand_id
1 'polypeptide(L)'
;MVRTAIQLFTLRDVGDSLPDIVSRVGDTAFDGVEFYDAHFDDLADPETADRTREALSEDGLAVAGAHVGIDRLESSFDEVVSTWEMVGCSTLVIPSYDSEAFTTVDGIEEAAGRIAGLAADLAERDVELLYHNHTFEFVEVKGSVAFELPCFAAD
;
A
#
# COMPACT_ATOMS: atom_id res chain seq x y z
N MET A 1 12.48 -12.53 6.22
CA MET A 1 12.17 -11.99 4.88
C MET A 1 10.99 -12.78 4.36
N VAL A 2 9.87 -12.11 4.15
CA VAL A 2 8.66 -12.68 3.51
C VAL A 2 9.05 -13.18 2.13
N ARG A 3 8.74 -14.44 1.80
CA ARG A 3 9.01 -14.98 0.45
C ARG A 3 7.77 -14.94 -0.42
N THR A 4 6.61 -15.21 0.17
CA THR A 4 5.31 -15.18 -0.49
C THR A 4 4.30 -14.46 0.37
N ALA A 5 3.57 -13.52 -0.23
CA ALA A 5 2.48 -12.82 0.42
C ALA A 5 1.26 -12.79 -0.50
N ILE A 6 0.08 -12.63 0.10
CA ILE A 6 -1.17 -12.42 -0.62
C ILE A 6 -1.70 -11.02 -0.35
N GLN A 7 -2.05 -10.29 -1.42
CA GLN A 7 -2.83 -9.06 -1.30
C GLN A 7 -4.27 -9.39 -0.93
N LEU A 8 -4.67 -9.00 0.27
CA LEU A 8 -5.94 -9.33 0.90
C LEU A 8 -7.17 -8.82 0.13
N PHE A 9 -7.02 -7.86 -0.79
CA PHE A 9 -8.08 -7.50 -1.74
C PHE A 9 -8.58 -8.70 -2.57
N THR A 10 -7.76 -9.73 -2.72
CA THR A 10 -8.13 -11.02 -3.32
C THR A 10 -9.28 -11.71 -2.56
N LEU A 11 -9.39 -11.47 -1.25
CA LEU A 11 -10.34 -12.11 -0.33
C LEU A 11 -11.50 -11.17 0.09
N ARG A 12 -11.59 -9.96 -0.47
CA ARG A 12 -12.58 -8.92 -0.08
C ARG A 12 -14.04 -9.38 -0.05
N ASP A 13 -14.41 -10.37 -0.86
CA ASP A 13 -15.78 -10.86 -1.01
C ASP A 13 -16.08 -12.10 -0.11
N VAL A 14 -15.13 -12.51 0.73
CA VAL A 14 -15.29 -13.66 1.66
C VAL A 14 -16.27 -13.35 2.80
N GLY A 15 -16.42 -12.07 3.17
CA GLY A 15 -17.41 -11.60 4.14
C GLY A 15 -17.06 -11.85 5.61
N ASP A 16 -15.83 -12.25 5.90
CA ASP A 16 -15.31 -12.44 7.26
C ASP A 16 -14.66 -11.16 7.79
N SER A 17 -14.43 -11.10 9.10
CA SER A 17 -13.70 -9.99 9.73
C SER A 17 -12.21 -10.02 9.36
N LEU A 18 -11.52 -8.87 9.43
CA LEU A 18 -10.10 -8.78 9.11
C LEU A 18 -9.22 -9.79 9.88
N PRO A 19 -9.34 -9.97 11.21
CA PRO A 19 -8.60 -11.01 11.93
C PRO A 19 -8.86 -12.42 11.40
N ASP A 20 -10.11 -12.74 11.07
CA ASP A 20 -10.48 -14.07 10.58
C ASP A 20 -9.93 -14.30 9.16
N ILE A 21 -9.90 -13.26 8.31
CA ILE A 21 -9.23 -13.30 6.99
C ILE A 21 -7.74 -13.57 7.17
N VAL A 22 -7.06 -12.89 8.11
CA VAL A 22 -5.64 -13.12 8.41
C VAL A 22 -5.41 -14.56 8.86
N SER A 23 -6.22 -15.09 9.79
CA SER A 23 -6.06 -16.49 10.22
C SER A 23 -6.30 -17.50 9.11
N ARG A 24 -7.23 -17.22 8.19
CA ARG A 24 -7.40 -18.06 6.99
C ARG A 24 -6.16 -18.08 6.09
N VAL A 25 -5.44 -16.97 5.99
CA VAL A 25 -4.15 -16.95 5.28
C VAL A 25 -3.13 -17.78 6.07
N GLY A 26 -3.18 -17.74 7.40
CA GLY A 26 -2.35 -18.54 8.30
C GLY A 26 -2.47 -20.04 8.11
N ASP A 27 -3.66 -20.52 7.74
CA ASP A 27 -3.93 -21.93 7.38
C ASP A 27 -3.28 -22.37 6.05
N THR A 28 -2.58 -21.48 5.34
CA THR A 28 -1.97 -21.74 4.03
C THR A 28 -0.44 -21.78 4.08
N ALA A 29 0.21 -21.70 2.90
CA ALA A 29 1.67 -21.67 2.77
C ALA A 29 2.23 -20.25 2.56
N PHE A 30 1.40 -19.22 2.62
CA PHE A 30 1.87 -17.83 2.54
C PHE A 30 2.67 -17.47 3.79
N ASP A 31 3.71 -16.66 3.62
CA ASP A 31 4.55 -16.15 4.71
C ASP A 31 4.08 -14.77 5.20
N GLY A 32 3.07 -14.19 4.55
CA GLY A 32 2.61 -12.86 4.87
C GLY A 32 1.40 -12.38 4.09
N VAL A 33 0.99 -11.17 4.43
CA VAL A 33 -0.17 -10.47 3.86
C VAL A 33 0.23 -9.08 3.39
N GLU A 34 -0.46 -8.59 2.36
CA GLU A 34 -0.47 -7.18 2.00
C GLU A 34 -1.88 -6.65 2.22
N PHE A 35 -2.02 -5.60 3.04
CA PHE A 35 -3.32 -4.99 3.33
C PHE A 35 -3.75 -4.02 2.22
N TYR A 36 -4.98 -3.52 2.29
CA TYR A 36 -5.45 -2.45 1.42
C TYR A 36 -6.34 -1.47 2.19
N ASP A 37 -6.62 -0.33 1.56
CA ASP A 37 -7.15 0.87 2.21
C ASP A 37 -8.41 0.66 3.06
N ALA A 38 -9.31 -0.27 2.71
CA ALA A 38 -10.52 -0.52 3.51
C ALA A 38 -10.21 -1.05 4.92
N HIS A 39 -9.09 -1.76 5.08
CA HIS A 39 -8.67 -2.28 6.38
C HIS A 39 -8.15 -1.19 7.32
N PHE A 40 -7.83 0.01 6.82
CA PHE A 40 -7.46 1.12 7.69
C PHE A 40 -8.60 1.46 8.65
N ASP A 41 -9.84 1.53 8.13
CA ASP A 41 -11.01 1.85 8.96
C ASP A 41 -11.35 0.69 9.91
N ASP A 42 -11.12 -0.57 9.51
CA ASP A 42 -11.26 -1.74 10.39
C ASP A 42 -10.26 -1.69 11.57
N LEU A 43 -9.02 -1.27 11.30
CA LEU A 43 -7.96 -1.16 12.30
C LEU A 43 -8.12 0.05 13.23
N ALA A 44 -9.03 0.98 12.93
CA ALA A 44 -9.38 2.06 13.85
C ALA A 44 -10.13 1.55 15.09
N ASP A 45 -10.75 0.38 15.02
CA ASP A 45 -11.31 -0.32 16.19
C ASP A 45 -10.19 -1.06 16.96
N PRO A 46 -9.92 -0.71 18.23
CA PRO A 46 -8.81 -1.31 18.98
C PRO A 46 -8.94 -2.82 19.18
N GLU A 47 -10.15 -3.34 19.34
CA GLU A 47 -10.36 -4.79 19.48
C GLU A 47 -9.99 -5.53 18.19
N THR A 48 -10.41 -4.99 17.04
CA THR A 48 -10.07 -5.52 15.73
C THR A 48 -8.57 -5.44 15.44
N ALA A 49 -7.92 -4.33 15.78
CA ALA A 49 -6.47 -4.19 15.65
C ALA A 49 -5.72 -5.20 16.52
N ASP A 50 -6.11 -5.36 17.78
CA ASP A 50 -5.50 -6.31 18.73
C ASP A 50 -5.61 -7.75 18.22
N ARG A 51 -6.81 -8.16 17.79
CA ARG A 51 -7.06 -9.50 17.23
C ARG A 51 -6.31 -9.73 15.92
N THR A 52 -6.17 -8.70 15.08
CA THR A 52 -5.41 -8.80 13.83
C THR A 52 -3.92 -9.04 14.12
N ARG A 53 -3.35 -8.33 15.11
CA ARG A 53 -1.95 -8.52 15.54
C ARG A 53 -1.73 -9.90 16.16
N GLU A 54 -2.69 -10.38 16.94
CA GLU A 54 -2.66 -11.74 17.50
C GLU A 54 -2.65 -12.78 16.39
N ALA A 55 -3.57 -12.71 15.42
CA ALA A 55 -3.62 -13.61 14.26
C ALA A 55 -2.30 -13.61 13.47
N LEU A 56 -1.76 -12.42 13.14
CA LEU A 56 -0.47 -12.31 12.47
C LEU A 56 0.65 -13.03 13.24
N SER A 57 0.69 -12.84 14.56
CA SER A 57 1.72 -13.44 15.41
C SER A 57 1.55 -14.95 15.61
N GLU A 58 0.33 -15.44 15.83
CA GLU A 58 0.03 -16.85 16.07
C GLU A 58 0.32 -17.68 14.82
N ASP A 59 -0.03 -17.14 13.65
CA ASP A 59 0.13 -17.80 12.36
C ASP A 59 1.51 -17.55 11.72
N GLY A 60 2.35 -16.73 12.37
CA GLY A 60 3.70 -16.42 11.90
C GLY A 60 3.73 -15.64 10.59
N LEU A 61 2.65 -14.91 10.28
CA LEU A 61 2.52 -14.08 9.08
C LEU A 61 3.18 -12.72 9.30
N ALA A 62 4.01 -12.32 8.34
CA ALA A 62 4.56 -10.97 8.31
C ALA A 62 3.72 -10.03 7.42
N VAL A 63 3.81 -8.73 7.68
CA VAL A 63 3.16 -7.71 6.85
C VAL A 63 4.12 -7.29 5.75
N ALA A 64 3.77 -7.61 4.50
CA ALA A 64 4.58 -7.28 3.33
C ALA A 64 4.37 -5.83 2.88
N GLY A 65 3.21 -5.25 3.18
CA GLY A 65 2.89 -3.86 2.92
C GLY A 65 1.41 -3.56 3.08
N ALA A 66 1.03 -2.32 2.76
CA ALA A 66 -0.36 -1.91 2.68
C ALA A 66 -0.58 -0.99 1.48
N HIS A 67 -1.59 -1.31 0.66
CA HIS A 67 -2.10 -0.41 -0.36
C HIS A 67 -2.86 0.75 0.27
N VAL A 68 -2.36 1.98 0.11
CA VAL A 68 -2.95 3.21 0.66
C VAL A 68 -3.08 4.26 -0.44
N GLY A 69 -4.27 4.85 -0.58
CA GLY A 69 -4.49 5.91 -1.57
C GLY A 69 -3.69 7.18 -1.27
N ILE A 70 -3.18 7.85 -2.30
CA ILE A 70 -2.37 9.06 -2.14
C ILE A 70 -3.12 10.18 -1.39
N ASP A 71 -4.41 10.37 -1.69
CA ASP A 71 -5.20 11.42 -1.06
C ASP A 71 -5.36 11.19 0.46
N ARG A 72 -5.41 9.93 0.90
CA ARG A 72 -5.47 9.59 2.33
C ARG A 72 -4.14 9.87 3.03
N LEU A 73 -3.02 9.53 2.39
CA LEU A 73 -1.68 9.86 2.89
C LEU A 73 -1.51 11.37 3.06
N GLU A 74 -2.00 12.16 2.11
CA GLU A 74 -1.91 13.62 2.18
C GLU A 74 -2.88 14.25 3.19
N SER A 75 -4.09 13.70 3.35
CA SER A 75 -5.09 14.26 4.26
C SER A 75 -4.87 13.91 5.73
N SER A 76 -4.30 12.73 5.98
CA SER A 76 -4.28 12.08 7.31
C SER A 76 -2.95 11.40 7.62
N PHE A 77 -1.83 11.96 7.14
CA PHE A 77 -0.49 11.35 7.19
C PHE A 77 -0.15 10.65 8.51
N ASP A 78 -0.14 11.40 9.63
CA ASP A 78 0.28 10.86 10.94
C ASP A 78 -0.62 9.72 11.42
N GLU A 79 -1.93 9.82 11.16
CA GLU A 79 -2.92 8.82 11.55
C GLU A 79 -2.76 7.53 10.73
N VAL A 80 -2.56 7.68 9.42
CA VAL A 80 -2.29 6.59 8.48
C VAL A 80 -1.04 5.83 8.88
N VAL A 81 0.07 6.55 9.05
CA VAL A 81 1.36 5.94 9.40
C VAL A 81 1.26 5.21 10.73
N SER A 82 0.71 5.85 11.76
CA SER A 82 0.60 5.24 13.09
C SER A 82 -0.29 4.00 13.10
N THR A 83 -1.36 3.97 12.29
CA THR A 83 -2.26 2.81 12.20
C THR A 83 -1.57 1.62 11.55
N TRP A 84 -0.83 1.84 10.46
CA TRP A 84 -0.10 0.77 9.79
C TRP A 84 1.12 0.28 10.59
N GLU A 85 1.84 1.18 11.27
CA GLU A 85 2.91 0.83 12.21
C GLU A 85 2.40 -0.07 13.34
N MET A 86 1.16 0.13 13.80
CA MET A 86 0.56 -0.68 14.88
C MET A 86 0.52 -2.17 14.52
N VAL A 87 0.22 -2.49 13.27
CA VAL A 87 0.21 -3.88 12.77
C VAL A 87 1.57 -4.33 12.22
N GLY A 88 2.63 -3.55 12.43
CA GLY A 88 3.99 -3.88 12.00
C GLY A 88 4.24 -3.69 10.51
N CYS A 89 3.44 -2.85 9.84
CA CYS A 89 3.65 -2.50 8.44
C CYS A 89 4.65 -1.34 8.34
N SER A 90 5.78 -1.57 7.64
CA SER A 90 6.79 -0.55 7.34
C SER A 90 6.92 -0.23 5.85
N THR A 91 5.97 -0.71 5.03
CA THR A 91 5.95 -0.45 3.59
C THR A 91 4.54 -0.07 3.16
N LEU A 92 4.36 1.16 2.71
CA LEU A 92 3.11 1.62 2.12
C LEU A 92 3.25 1.66 0.60
N VAL A 93 2.14 1.40 -0.09
CA VAL A 93 2.12 1.30 -1.55
C VAL A 93 0.97 2.15 -2.07
N ILE A 94 1.27 3.10 -2.96
CA ILE A 94 0.22 3.80 -3.69
C ILE A 94 -0.31 2.83 -4.76
N PRO A 95 -1.56 2.35 -4.66
CA PRO A 95 -2.03 1.22 -5.46
C PRO A 95 -2.41 1.61 -6.89
N SER A 96 -2.72 2.89 -7.10
CA SER A 96 -3.13 3.47 -8.38
C SER A 96 -3.09 4.99 -8.25
N TYR A 97 -3.11 5.67 -9.38
CA TYR A 97 -3.23 7.12 -9.49
C TYR A 97 -4.36 7.48 -10.46
N ASP A 98 -4.68 8.77 -10.58
CA ASP A 98 -5.55 9.27 -11.64
C ASP A 98 -4.91 9.06 -13.02
N SER A 99 -5.58 8.29 -13.87
CA SER A 99 -5.09 8.00 -15.22
C SER A 99 -4.93 9.24 -16.09
N GLU A 100 -5.69 10.31 -15.84
CA GLU A 100 -5.57 11.56 -16.60
C GLU A 100 -4.21 12.25 -16.38
N ALA A 101 -3.60 12.06 -15.20
CA ALA A 101 -2.25 12.58 -14.92
C ALA A 101 -1.21 12.01 -15.89
N PHE A 102 -1.39 10.76 -16.34
CA PHE A 102 -0.48 10.06 -17.26
C PHE A 102 -0.70 10.39 -18.73
N THR A 103 -1.53 11.39 -19.05
CA THR A 103 -1.79 11.81 -20.44
C THR A 103 -0.92 13.00 -20.88
N THR A 104 -0.25 13.66 -19.94
CA THR A 104 0.58 14.85 -20.19
C THR A 104 1.88 14.78 -19.40
N VAL A 105 2.93 15.46 -19.88
CA VAL A 105 4.21 15.54 -19.15
C VAL A 105 4.01 16.24 -17.80
N ASP A 106 3.30 17.36 -17.78
CA ASP A 106 3.05 18.14 -16.56
C ASP A 106 2.31 17.32 -15.49
N GLY A 107 1.31 16.52 -15.88
CA GLY A 107 0.57 15.65 -14.95
C GLY A 107 1.43 14.53 -14.36
N ILE A 108 2.35 13.98 -15.15
CA ILE A 108 3.33 12.96 -14.73
C ILE A 108 4.33 13.59 -13.75
N GLU A 109 4.84 14.79 -14.05
CA GLU A 109 5.74 15.53 -13.16
C GLU A 109 5.08 15.89 -11.84
N GLU A 110 3.80 16.30 -11.86
CA GLU A 110 3.03 16.58 -10.65
C GLU A 110 2.83 15.31 -9.80
N ALA A 111 2.45 14.19 -10.44
CA ALA A 111 2.29 12.92 -9.75
C ALA A 111 3.60 12.44 -9.10
N ALA A 112 4.70 12.46 -9.85
CA ALA A 112 6.01 12.10 -9.34
C ALA A 112 6.45 13.02 -8.18
N GLY A 113 6.19 14.32 -8.27
CA GLY A 113 6.49 15.27 -7.20
C GLY A 113 5.72 14.98 -5.91
N ARG A 114 4.41 14.70 -6.00
CA ARG A 114 3.58 14.31 -4.84
C ARG A 114 4.08 13.01 -4.20
N ILE A 115 4.32 11.99 -5.02
CA ILE A 115 4.84 10.69 -4.55
C ILE A 115 6.22 10.85 -3.89
N ALA A 116 7.12 11.62 -4.48
CA ALA A 116 8.46 11.85 -3.93
C ALA A 116 8.43 12.62 -2.60
N GLY A 117 7.52 13.60 -2.47
CA GLY A 117 7.30 14.32 -1.21
C GLY A 117 6.86 13.36 -0.10
N LEU A 118 5.83 12.55 -0.36
CA LEU A 118 5.35 11.55 0.59
C LEU A 118 6.42 10.50 0.93
N ALA A 119 7.22 10.07 -0.06
CA ALA A 119 8.31 9.13 0.18
C ALA A 119 9.37 9.72 1.13
N ALA A 120 9.69 11.00 1.00
CA ALA A 120 10.63 11.69 1.89
C ALA A 120 10.06 11.77 3.32
N ASP A 121 8.79 12.17 3.48
CA ASP A 121 8.14 12.26 4.78
C ASP A 121 8.02 10.88 5.47
N LEU A 122 7.71 9.82 4.71
CA LEU A 122 7.65 8.44 5.22
C LEU A 122 9.03 7.90 5.62
N ALA A 123 10.08 8.28 4.89
CA ALA A 123 11.45 7.89 5.24
C ALA A 123 11.89 8.45 6.60
N GLU A 124 11.37 9.62 7.03
CA GLU A 124 11.61 10.14 8.39
C GLU A 124 11.01 9.27 9.50
N ARG A 125 10.10 8.36 9.12
CA ARG A 125 9.41 7.41 10.00
C ARG A 125 9.89 5.96 9.82
N ASP A 126 10.99 5.75 9.09
CA ASP A 126 11.47 4.41 8.72
C ASP A 126 10.43 3.58 7.94
N VAL A 127 9.52 4.26 7.20
CA VAL A 127 8.51 3.64 6.33
C VAL A 127 8.89 3.83 4.87
N GLU A 128 8.90 2.74 4.10
CA GLU A 128 9.15 2.77 2.66
C GLU A 128 7.85 3.07 1.89
N LEU A 129 7.93 3.92 0.86
CA LEU A 129 6.84 4.14 -0.08
C LEU A 129 7.16 3.50 -1.43
N LEU A 130 6.23 2.66 -1.91
CA LEU A 130 6.28 2.07 -3.25
C LEU A 130 5.09 2.55 -4.09
N TYR A 131 5.19 2.35 -5.40
CA TYR A 131 4.11 2.61 -6.35
C TYR A 131 3.75 1.33 -7.11
N HIS A 132 2.47 0.97 -7.14
CA HIS A 132 1.95 -0.18 -7.88
C HIS A 132 1.41 0.28 -9.24
N ASN A 133 2.12 -0.05 -10.32
CA ASN A 133 1.69 0.32 -11.66
C ASN A 133 0.51 -0.51 -12.18
N HIS A 134 -0.35 0.10 -12.98
CA HIS A 134 -1.38 -0.56 -13.77
C HIS A 134 -1.06 -0.45 -15.26
N THR A 135 -2.09 -0.28 -16.11
CA THR A 135 -1.93 -0.18 -17.57
C THR A 135 -1.80 1.25 -18.07
N PHE A 136 -2.36 2.24 -17.35
CA PHE A 136 -2.43 3.62 -17.83
C PHE A 136 -1.08 4.34 -17.77
N GLU A 137 -0.15 3.83 -16.97
CA GLU A 137 1.22 4.31 -16.89
C GLU A 137 2.04 3.94 -18.14
N PHE A 138 1.57 2.98 -18.94
CA PHE A 138 2.27 2.52 -20.15
C PHE A 138 1.74 3.16 -21.45
N VAL A 139 0.94 4.22 -21.35
CA VAL A 139 0.50 4.99 -22.54
C VAL A 139 1.64 5.85 -23.09
N GLU A 140 1.56 6.20 -24.38
CA GLU A 140 2.55 7.06 -25.01
C GLU A 140 2.23 8.54 -24.76
N VAL A 141 3.21 9.27 -24.23
CA VAL A 141 3.18 10.73 -24.05
C VAL A 141 4.42 11.32 -24.70
N LYS A 142 4.21 12.21 -25.67
CA LYS A 142 5.31 12.90 -26.41
C LYS A 142 6.35 11.95 -27.03
N GLY A 143 5.93 10.75 -27.45
CA GLY A 143 6.82 9.76 -28.07
C GLY A 143 7.65 8.94 -27.08
N SER A 144 7.29 8.93 -25.79
CA SER A 144 7.86 8.07 -24.76
C SER A 144 6.76 7.39 -23.95
N VAL A 145 7.05 6.24 -23.36
CA VAL A 145 6.13 5.60 -22.40
C VAL A 145 6.04 6.48 -21.16
N ALA A 146 4.84 6.77 -20.67
CA ALA A 146 4.64 7.68 -19.54
C ALA A 146 5.44 7.24 -18.28
N PHE A 147 5.49 5.92 -18.01
CA PHE A 147 6.28 5.33 -16.92
C PHE A 147 7.80 5.47 -17.07
N GLU A 148 8.31 5.69 -18.28
CA GLU A 148 9.75 5.85 -18.55
C GLU A 148 10.21 7.30 -18.55
N LEU A 149 9.28 8.26 -18.42
CA LEU A 149 9.66 9.66 -18.37
C LEU A 149 10.52 9.92 -17.12
N PRO A 150 11.49 10.87 -17.19
CA PRO A 150 12.54 11.07 -16.19
C PRO A 150 12.05 11.26 -14.75
N CYS A 151 10.77 11.56 -14.57
CA CYS A 151 10.09 11.67 -13.28
C CYS A 151 10.07 10.33 -12.50
N PHE A 152 10.04 9.19 -13.19
CA PHE A 152 10.00 7.84 -12.60
C PHE A 152 11.32 7.06 -12.74
N ALA A 153 12.24 7.54 -13.57
CA ALA A 153 13.59 6.99 -13.63
C ALA A 153 14.38 7.53 -12.42
N ALA A 154 14.38 6.78 -11.31
CA ALA A 154 15.23 7.09 -10.16
C ALA A 154 16.70 7.19 -10.59
N ASP A 155 17.36 8.30 -10.25
CA ASP A 155 18.82 8.44 -10.29
C ASP A 155 19.50 7.59 -9.20
#